data_AF-A0A6N2RW41-F1
#
_entry.id   AF-A0A6N2RW41-F1
#
_cell.length_a   1.000
_cell.length_b   1.000
_cell.length_c   1.000
_cell.angle_alpha   90.00
_cell.angle_beta   90.00
_cell.angle_gamma   90.00
#
_symmetry.space_group_name_H-M   'P 1'
#
loop_
_entity.id
_entity.type
_entity.pdbx_description
1 polymer ?
#
loop_
_entity_poly.entity_id
_entity_poly.type
_entity_poly.pdbx_seq_one_letter_code
_entity_poly.pdbx_strand_id
1 'polypeptide(L)'
;MRKKAEDLSEIANIPEIKEQSELIKKILHTDYLEQGEIDDFENIRSKLRNLMKYIPESSRRIYETDFFEEILSVEWNEAELENDDLKNYKAKAEYYVRQHQDNKVILKLKENIPLTADDMKELESILWSEVGSKKDYEEEYGSKPLGVFVREIVGLDMGIAKAAFAEFLDETNLDSRQIYFVN
;
A
#
# COMPACT_ATOMS: atom_id res chain seq x y z
N MET A 1 30.15 -7.88 12.17
CA MET A 1 30.03 -9.27 11.65
C MET A 1 31.22 -10.15 12.03
N ARG A 2 32.48 -9.73 11.83
CA ARG A 2 33.69 -10.53 12.17
C ARG A 2 33.67 -11.16 13.56
N LYS A 3 33.42 -10.37 14.61
CA LYS A 3 33.30 -10.85 16.00
C LYS A 3 32.25 -11.97 16.18
N LYS A 4 31.12 -11.89 15.46
CA LYS A 4 30.07 -12.92 15.55
C LYS A 4 30.47 -14.22 14.84
N ALA A 5 31.24 -14.13 13.76
CA ALA A 5 31.83 -15.30 13.12
C ALA A 5 32.90 -15.95 14.02
N GLU A 6 33.65 -15.15 14.78
CA GLU A 6 34.62 -15.61 15.77
C GLU A 6 33.92 -16.37 16.90
N ASP A 7 32.90 -15.76 17.53
CA ASP A 7 32.07 -16.40 18.56
C ASP A 7 31.47 -17.74 18.09
N LEU A 8 31.05 -17.84 16.82
CA LEU A 8 30.51 -19.08 16.24
C LEU A 8 31.60 -20.13 15.97
N SER A 9 32.80 -19.70 15.58
CA SER A 9 33.94 -20.58 15.35
C SER A 9 34.37 -21.31 16.63
N GLU A 10 34.18 -20.70 17.81
CA GLU A 10 34.48 -21.32 19.10
C GLU A 10 33.56 -22.51 19.43
N ILE A 11 32.41 -22.62 18.77
CA ILE A 11 31.36 -23.63 19.05
C ILE A 11 31.16 -24.57 17.84
N ALA A 12 32.22 -24.79 17.06
CA ALA A 12 32.22 -25.54 15.80
C ALA A 12 31.78 -27.03 15.91
N ASN A 13 31.54 -27.54 17.11
CA ASN A 13 31.04 -28.91 17.34
C ASN A 13 29.53 -29.08 17.03
N ILE A 14 28.79 -28.00 16.82
CA ILE A 14 27.36 -28.05 16.46
C ILE A 14 27.22 -28.34 14.95
N PRO A 15 26.43 -29.33 14.52
CA PRO A 15 26.29 -29.70 13.11
C PRO A 15 25.91 -28.53 12.19
N GLU A 16 24.93 -27.71 12.61
CA GLU A 16 24.47 -26.52 11.88
C GLU A 16 25.59 -25.48 11.65
N ILE A 17 26.51 -25.34 12.61
CA ILE A 17 27.66 -24.43 12.51
C ILE A 17 28.73 -25.03 11.58
N LYS A 18 28.96 -26.35 11.68
CA LYS A 18 29.93 -27.07 10.86
C LYS A 18 29.60 -26.98 9.38
N GLU A 19 28.32 -27.03 9.02
CA GLU A 19 27.85 -26.82 7.64
C GLU A 19 28.26 -25.45 7.06
N GLN A 20 28.37 -24.42 7.91
CA GLN A 20 28.77 -23.07 7.51
C GLN A 20 30.26 -22.77 7.78
N SER A 21 31.06 -23.78 8.12
CA SER A 21 32.47 -23.60 8.53
C SER A 21 33.34 -22.91 7.48
N GLU A 22 33.14 -23.20 6.19
CA GLU A 22 33.88 -22.55 5.11
C GLU A 22 33.55 -21.05 4.99
N LEU A 23 32.28 -20.68 5.18
CA LEU A 23 31.87 -19.28 5.21
C LEU A 23 32.48 -18.55 6.42
N ILE A 24 32.44 -19.18 7.60
CA ILE A 24 33.02 -18.62 8.83
C ILE A 24 34.52 -18.40 8.65
N LYS A 25 35.26 -19.39 8.12
CA LYS A 25 36.69 -19.25 7.82
C LYS A 25 36.96 -18.14 6.80
N LYS A 26 36.15 -18.04 5.75
CA LYS A 26 36.26 -16.97 4.74
C LYS A 26 36.12 -15.59 5.40
N ILE A 27 35.13 -15.42 6.28
CA ILE A 27 34.92 -14.16 7.02
C ILE A 27 36.11 -13.83 7.96
N LEU A 28 36.72 -14.85 8.58
CA LEU A 28 37.77 -14.63 9.58
C LEU A 28 39.17 -14.43 8.98
N HIS A 29 39.48 -15.15 7.91
CA HIS A 29 40.85 -15.32 7.39
C HIS A 29 41.08 -14.72 6.00
N THR A 30 40.11 -14.02 5.43
CA THR A 30 40.27 -13.32 4.14
C THR A 30 39.71 -11.91 4.22
N ASP A 31 39.97 -11.12 3.19
CA ASP A 31 39.49 -9.74 3.05
C ASP A 31 38.02 -9.69 2.57
N TYR A 32 37.28 -10.79 2.73
CA TYR A 32 35.91 -10.95 2.23
C TYR A 32 34.92 -9.89 2.76
N LEU A 33 35.13 -9.38 3.97
CA LEU A 33 34.31 -8.27 4.49
C LEU A 33 34.73 -6.90 3.95
N GLU A 34 35.96 -6.76 3.47
CA GLU A 34 36.51 -5.49 2.99
C GLU A 34 36.27 -5.31 1.48
N GLN A 35 36.17 -6.41 0.75
CA GLN A 35 35.95 -6.43 -0.71
C GLN A 35 34.55 -6.92 -1.13
N GLY A 36 33.69 -7.30 -0.18
CA GLY A 36 32.37 -7.86 -0.48
C GLY A 36 31.37 -6.84 -1.02
N GLU A 37 30.50 -7.29 -1.91
CA GLU A 37 29.36 -6.50 -2.43
C GLU A 37 28.10 -6.71 -1.57
N ILE A 38 27.03 -5.94 -1.82
CA ILE A 38 25.77 -6.00 -1.04
C ILE A 38 25.22 -7.43 -0.95
N ASP A 39 25.29 -8.18 -2.05
CA ASP A 39 24.82 -9.56 -2.10
C ASP A 39 25.63 -10.51 -1.21
N ASP A 40 26.94 -10.26 -1.06
CA ASP A 40 27.80 -11.03 -0.15
C ASP A 40 27.38 -10.79 1.31
N PHE A 41 27.05 -9.55 1.67
CA PHE A 41 26.59 -9.21 3.02
C PHE A 41 25.23 -9.82 3.33
N GLU A 42 24.30 -9.85 2.37
CA GLU A 42 23.01 -10.51 2.55
C GLU A 42 23.18 -12.03 2.67
N ASN A 43 24.10 -12.62 1.89
CA ASN A 43 24.46 -14.03 2.01
C ASN A 43 24.97 -14.38 3.41
N ILE A 44 25.88 -13.55 3.95
CA ILE A 44 26.43 -13.69 5.30
C ILE A 44 25.31 -13.56 6.33
N ARG A 45 24.49 -12.51 6.24
CA ARG A 45 23.39 -12.25 7.18
C ARG A 45 22.42 -13.43 7.22
N SER A 46 21.97 -13.89 6.06
CA SER A 46 21.00 -14.98 5.92
C SER A 46 21.54 -16.29 6.51
N LYS A 47 22.77 -16.68 6.16
CA LYS A 47 23.39 -17.93 6.63
C LYS A 47 23.78 -17.93 8.11
N LEU A 48 24.14 -16.78 8.67
CA LEU A 48 24.52 -16.69 10.09
C LEU A 48 23.32 -16.42 11.02
N ARG A 49 22.19 -15.89 10.52
CA ARG A 49 21.04 -15.48 11.34
C ARG A 49 20.56 -16.58 12.29
N ASN A 50 20.35 -17.78 11.77
CA ASN A 50 19.83 -18.90 12.57
C ASN A 50 20.87 -19.50 13.53
N LEU A 51 22.15 -19.20 13.32
CA LEU A 51 23.25 -19.67 14.16
C LEU A 51 23.49 -18.75 15.36
N MET A 52 23.05 -17.49 15.30
CA MET A 52 23.22 -16.50 16.38
C MET A 52 22.68 -16.95 17.75
N LYS A 53 21.69 -17.85 17.76
CA LYS A 53 21.11 -18.45 18.97
C LYS A 53 22.13 -19.23 19.81
N TYR A 54 23.20 -19.73 19.18
CA TYR A 54 24.24 -20.54 19.85
C TYR A 54 25.32 -19.71 20.55
N ILE A 55 25.39 -18.40 20.29
CA ILE A 55 26.40 -17.54 20.90
C ILE A 55 26.03 -17.32 22.38
N PRO A 56 26.91 -17.71 23.34
CA PRO A 56 26.64 -17.61 24.78
C PRO A 56 26.27 -16.20 25.21
N GLU A 57 25.35 -16.08 26.16
CA GLU A 57 24.87 -14.77 26.62
C GLU A 57 25.95 -13.94 27.33
N SER A 58 26.97 -14.59 27.90
CA SER A 58 28.14 -13.93 28.51
C SER A 58 28.96 -13.10 27.50
N SER A 59 28.83 -13.32 26.19
CA SER A 59 29.49 -12.52 25.16
C SER A 59 28.61 -11.37 24.63
N ARG A 60 27.35 -11.28 25.07
CA ARG A 60 26.45 -10.17 24.74
C ARG A 60 26.73 -9.01 25.70
N ARG A 61 27.27 -7.89 25.19
CA ARG A 61 27.23 -6.63 25.93
C ARG A 61 25.77 -6.19 26.00
N ILE A 62 25.21 -6.20 27.20
CA ILE A 62 23.93 -5.58 27.48
C ILE A 62 24.20 -4.08 27.46
N TYR A 63 23.56 -3.38 26.53
CA TYR A 63 23.51 -1.92 26.53
C TYR A 63 22.18 -1.56 27.16
N GLU A 64 22.19 -1.20 28.45
CA GLU A 64 21.05 -0.51 29.05
C GLU A 64 21.09 0.92 28.53
N THR A 65 20.12 1.29 27.70
CA THR A 65 19.94 2.67 27.29
C THR A 65 18.71 3.21 28.01
N ASP A 66 18.98 4.11 28.95
CA ASP A 66 17.95 4.82 29.70
C ASP A 66 17.58 6.06 28.89
N PHE A 67 16.57 5.92 28.02
CA PHE A 67 16.07 7.02 27.21
C PHE A 67 15.09 7.86 28.06
N PHE A 68 15.59 8.90 28.71
CA PHE A 68 14.74 9.99 29.20
C PHE A 68 14.42 10.91 28.02
N GLU A 69 13.60 10.44 27.08
CA GLU A 69 13.08 11.27 26.00
C GLU A 69 11.83 11.99 26.49
N GLU A 70 11.97 13.28 26.82
CA GLU A 70 10.84 14.19 26.80
C GLU A 70 10.48 14.40 25.33
N ILE A 71 9.36 13.82 24.90
CA ILE A 71 8.84 13.94 23.54
C ILE A 71 8.52 15.42 23.28
N LEU A 72 9.42 16.13 22.61
CA LEU A 72 9.21 17.53 22.23
C LEU A 72 8.17 17.68 21.11
N SER A 73 8.02 16.65 20.25
CA SER A 73 6.90 16.45 19.33
C SER A 73 6.95 15.03 18.74
N VAL A 74 5.78 14.45 18.41
CA VAL A 74 5.68 13.22 17.60
C VAL A 74 5.30 13.62 16.19
N GLU A 75 6.28 14.04 15.39
CA GLU A 75 6.08 14.16 13.94
C GLU A 75 6.38 12.83 13.27
N TRP A 76 5.32 12.08 12.98
CA TRP A 76 5.37 10.91 12.11
C TRP A 76 5.65 11.37 10.69
N ASN A 77 6.88 11.20 10.22
CA ASN A 77 7.15 11.18 8.78
C ASN A 77 6.81 9.77 8.30
N GLU A 78 5.70 9.64 7.60
CA GLU A 78 5.35 8.38 6.93
C GLU A 78 6.46 8.01 5.95
N ALA A 79 6.91 6.76 6.00
CA ALA A 79 7.84 6.26 5.02
C ALA A 79 7.14 6.28 3.65
N GLU A 80 7.70 6.99 2.67
CA GLU A 80 7.34 6.85 1.26
C GLU A 80 7.82 5.47 0.75
N LEU A 81 7.20 4.41 1.24
CA LEU A 81 7.26 3.09 0.64
C LEU A 81 6.02 2.99 -0.25
N GLU A 82 6.19 2.68 -1.54
CA GLU A 82 5.06 2.33 -2.42
C GLU A 82 4.27 1.21 -1.75
N ASN A 83 3.13 1.59 -1.17
CA ASN A 83 2.34 0.72 -0.32
C ASN A 83 1.61 -0.27 -1.22
N ASP A 84 1.87 -1.58 -1.09
CA ASP A 84 1.15 -2.62 -1.86
C ASP A 84 -0.36 -2.61 -1.52
N ASP A 85 -0.71 -1.96 -0.40
CA ASP A 85 -2.07 -1.64 0.02
C ASP A 85 -2.81 -0.70 -0.96
N LEU A 86 -2.12 0.21 -1.67
CA LEU A 86 -2.73 1.11 -2.66
C LEU A 86 -3.23 0.35 -3.89
N LYS A 87 -2.39 -0.55 -4.42
CA LYS A 87 -2.79 -1.46 -5.51
C LYS A 87 -3.98 -2.31 -5.09
N ASN A 88 -4.06 -2.68 -3.82
CA ASN A 88 -5.16 -3.43 -3.26
C ASN A 88 -6.44 -2.58 -3.13
N TYR A 89 -6.34 -1.32 -2.67
CA TYR A 89 -7.48 -0.42 -2.52
C TYR A 89 -8.17 -0.15 -3.85
N LYS A 90 -7.41 0.23 -4.88
CA LYS A 90 -7.95 0.53 -6.21
C LYS A 90 -8.79 -0.64 -6.76
N ALA A 91 -8.21 -1.84 -6.73
CA ALA A 91 -8.85 -3.04 -7.23
C ALA A 91 -10.10 -3.40 -6.43
N LYS A 92 -10.06 -3.29 -5.10
CA LYS A 92 -11.22 -3.53 -4.22
C LYS A 92 -12.35 -2.53 -4.48
N ALA A 93 -12.03 -1.24 -4.60
CA ALA A 93 -13.00 -0.18 -4.83
C ALA A 93 -13.71 -0.35 -6.18
N GLU A 94 -12.94 -0.55 -7.25
CA GLU A 94 -13.50 -0.80 -8.58
C GLU A 94 -14.33 -2.09 -8.62
N TYR A 95 -13.85 -3.17 -8.01
CA TYR A 95 -14.58 -4.42 -7.92
C TYR A 95 -15.91 -4.26 -7.19
N TYR A 96 -15.91 -3.60 -6.02
CA TYR A 96 -17.11 -3.35 -5.24
C TYR A 96 -18.16 -2.63 -6.08
N VAL A 97 -17.78 -1.52 -6.72
CA VAL A 97 -18.68 -0.70 -7.53
C VAL A 97 -19.27 -1.50 -8.70
N ARG A 98 -18.47 -2.37 -9.34
CA ARG A 98 -18.95 -3.22 -10.44
C ARG A 98 -19.95 -4.28 -9.98
N GLN A 99 -19.76 -4.86 -8.79
CA GLN A 99 -20.62 -5.91 -8.25
C GLN A 99 -21.91 -5.40 -7.62
N HIS A 100 -21.92 -4.17 -7.10
CA HIS A 100 -23.04 -3.61 -6.33
C HIS A 100 -23.76 -2.49 -7.10
N GLN A 101 -23.95 -2.66 -8.41
CA GLN A 101 -24.71 -1.68 -9.22
C GLN A 101 -26.19 -1.57 -8.84
N ASP A 102 -26.70 -2.55 -8.09
CA ASP A 102 -28.03 -2.58 -7.49
C ASP A 102 -28.09 -1.89 -6.11
N ASN A 103 -26.94 -1.53 -5.51
CA ASN A 103 -26.93 -0.66 -4.34
C ASN A 103 -27.61 0.67 -4.69
N LYS A 104 -28.45 1.15 -3.79
CA LYS A 104 -29.33 2.31 -4.01
C LYS A 104 -28.57 3.58 -4.39
N VAL A 105 -27.43 3.85 -3.77
CA VAL A 105 -26.62 5.05 -4.03
C VAL A 105 -25.89 4.93 -5.37
N ILE A 106 -25.34 3.75 -5.67
CA ILE A 106 -24.66 3.49 -6.95
C ILE A 106 -25.66 3.57 -8.11
N LEU A 107 -26.86 3.01 -7.93
CA LEU A 107 -27.95 3.07 -8.91
C LEU A 107 -28.38 4.52 -9.17
N LYS A 108 -28.54 5.34 -8.13
CA LYS A 108 -28.83 6.79 -8.29
C LYS A 108 -27.78 7.49 -9.15
N LEU A 109 -26.50 7.20 -8.94
CA LEU A 109 -25.43 7.81 -9.74
C LEU A 109 -25.49 7.40 -11.22
N LYS A 110 -25.84 6.14 -11.49
CA LYS A 110 -26.05 5.59 -12.85
C LYS A 110 -27.28 6.20 -13.53
N GLU A 111 -28.36 6.39 -12.80
CA GLU A 111 -29.61 6.99 -13.27
C GLU A 111 -29.61 8.52 -13.24
N ASN A 112 -28.44 9.15 -13.06
CA ASN A 112 -28.27 10.61 -12.99
C ASN A 112 -29.14 11.31 -11.91
N ILE A 113 -29.49 10.60 -10.84
CA ILE A 113 -30.27 11.13 -9.72
C ILE A 113 -29.32 11.80 -8.71
N PRO A 114 -29.59 13.03 -8.26
CA PRO A 114 -28.80 13.69 -7.22
C PRO A 114 -28.73 12.87 -5.92
N LEU A 115 -27.55 12.82 -5.32
CA LEU A 115 -27.36 12.21 -4.02
C LEU A 115 -27.79 13.16 -2.91
N THR A 116 -28.50 12.63 -1.91
CA THR A 116 -28.79 13.31 -0.66
C THR A 116 -27.60 13.20 0.30
N ALA A 117 -27.63 13.95 1.40
CA ALA A 117 -26.59 13.88 2.43
C ALA A 117 -26.46 12.47 3.04
N ASP A 118 -27.56 11.74 3.18
CA ASP A 118 -27.55 10.38 3.70
C ASP A 118 -26.99 9.39 2.68
N ASP A 119 -27.31 9.58 1.39
CA ASP A 119 -26.70 8.78 0.31
C ASP A 119 -25.18 8.99 0.24
N MET A 120 -24.72 10.22 0.44
CA MET A 120 -23.30 10.55 0.47
C MET A 120 -22.59 9.85 1.64
N LYS A 121 -23.19 9.86 2.84
CA LYS A 121 -22.64 9.14 4.00
C LYS A 121 -22.60 7.62 3.79
N GLU A 122 -23.62 7.05 3.14
CA GLU A 122 -23.61 5.63 2.80
C GLU A 122 -22.46 5.32 1.83
N LEU A 123 -22.26 6.15 0.81
CA LEU A 123 -21.15 5.99 -0.14
C LEU A 123 -19.78 6.09 0.54
N GLU A 124 -19.62 7.05 1.46
CA GLU A 124 -18.44 7.21 2.29
C GLU A 124 -18.21 5.98 3.17
N SER A 125 -19.25 5.49 3.84
CA SER A 125 -19.15 4.30 4.69
C SER A 125 -18.71 3.07 3.91
N ILE A 126 -19.24 2.87 2.70
CA ILE A 126 -18.83 1.78 1.82
C ILE A 126 -17.34 1.89 1.47
N LEU A 127 -16.91 3.04 0.95
CA LEU A 127 -15.56 3.21 0.41
C LEU A 127 -14.48 3.38 1.50
N TRP A 128 -14.87 3.82 2.70
CA TRP A 128 -13.96 4.11 3.81
C TRP A 128 -14.08 3.16 5.00
N SER A 129 -14.91 2.12 4.93
CA SER A 129 -14.95 1.08 5.97
C SER A 129 -14.97 -0.33 5.40
N GLU A 130 -15.73 -0.59 4.34
CA GLU A 130 -15.80 -1.94 3.76
C GLU A 130 -14.64 -2.21 2.77
N VAL A 131 -14.27 -1.19 1.99
CA VAL A 131 -13.25 -1.30 0.93
C VAL A 131 -11.83 -1.00 1.44
N GLY A 132 -11.71 0.00 2.31
CA GLY A 132 -10.45 0.48 2.88
C GLY A 132 -10.71 1.76 3.66
N SER A 133 -9.73 2.66 3.79
CA SER A 133 -9.88 3.91 4.53
C SER A 133 -10.06 5.13 3.61
N LYS A 134 -10.50 6.26 4.19
CA LYS A 134 -10.53 7.55 3.48
C LYS A 134 -9.15 7.95 2.96
N LYS A 135 -8.12 7.66 3.75
CA LYS A 135 -6.74 7.96 3.40
C LYS A 135 -6.29 7.17 2.18
N ASP A 136 -6.60 5.88 2.13
CA ASP A 136 -6.29 5.01 0.99
C ASP A 136 -6.94 5.55 -0.30
N TYR A 137 -8.17 6.05 -0.19
CA TYR A 137 -8.86 6.70 -1.30
C TYR A 137 -8.16 8.00 -1.75
N GLU A 138 -7.81 8.87 -0.81
CA GLU A 138 -7.14 10.15 -1.10
C GLU A 138 -5.73 9.94 -1.67
N GLU A 139 -5.03 8.89 -1.26
CA GLU A 139 -3.72 8.54 -1.83
C GLU A 139 -3.83 8.00 -3.27
N GLU A 140 -4.82 7.15 -3.55
CA GLU A 140 -4.99 6.55 -4.89
C GLU A 140 -5.68 7.50 -5.89
N TYR A 141 -6.70 8.24 -5.45
CA TYR A 141 -7.56 9.05 -6.31
C TYR A 141 -7.49 10.57 -6.04
N GLY A 142 -6.69 11.00 -5.06
CA GLY A 142 -6.57 12.41 -4.69
C GLY A 142 -7.87 12.99 -4.15
N SER A 143 -8.17 14.22 -4.54
CA SER A 143 -9.39 14.94 -4.17
C SER A 143 -10.59 14.62 -5.08
N LYS A 144 -10.55 13.52 -5.86
CA LYS A 144 -11.64 13.14 -6.76
C LYS A 144 -12.94 12.91 -5.98
N PRO A 145 -14.05 13.60 -6.28
CA PRO A 145 -15.33 13.36 -5.61
C PRO A 145 -15.82 11.91 -5.82
N LEU A 146 -16.36 11.28 -4.77
CA LEU A 146 -16.78 9.86 -4.84
C LEU A 146 -17.82 9.59 -5.94
N GLY A 147 -18.75 10.54 -6.14
CA GLY A 147 -19.76 10.41 -7.20
C GLY A 147 -19.16 10.41 -8.62
N VAL A 148 -18.05 11.11 -8.83
CA VAL A 148 -17.31 11.10 -10.10
C VAL A 148 -16.61 9.76 -10.28
N PHE A 149 -15.90 9.30 -9.25
CA PHE A 149 -15.25 7.99 -9.24
C PHE A 149 -16.21 6.85 -9.59
N VAL A 150 -17.38 6.79 -8.94
CA VAL A 150 -18.37 5.74 -9.22
C VAL A 150 -18.89 5.84 -10.65
N ARG A 151 -19.20 7.05 -11.14
CA ARG A 151 -19.68 7.26 -12.53
C ARG A 151 -18.65 6.88 -13.59
N GLU A 152 -17.36 7.04 -13.33
CA GLU A 152 -16.31 6.56 -14.24
C GLU A 152 -16.35 5.03 -14.43
N ILE A 153 -16.82 4.29 -13.42
CA ILE A 153 -16.89 2.82 -13.44
C ILE A 153 -18.22 2.31 -14.00
N VAL A 154 -19.35 2.84 -13.50
CA VAL A 154 -20.69 2.32 -13.87
C VAL A 154 -21.28 3.00 -15.11
N GLY A 155 -20.75 4.15 -15.50
CA GLY A 155 -21.29 4.98 -16.57
C GLY A 155 -22.64 5.61 -16.19
N LEU A 156 -23.27 6.24 -17.18
CA LEU A 156 -24.66 6.71 -17.07
C LEU A 156 -25.57 5.78 -17.86
N ASP A 157 -26.80 5.65 -17.40
CA ASP A 157 -27.84 5.01 -18.19
C ASP A 157 -28.05 5.77 -19.50
N MET A 158 -27.93 5.06 -20.62
CA MET A 158 -27.99 5.64 -21.97
C MET A 158 -29.35 6.29 -22.26
N GLY A 159 -30.44 5.75 -21.70
CA GLY A 159 -31.77 6.32 -21.83
C GLY A 159 -31.89 7.64 -21.09
N ILE A 160 -31.40 7.68 -19.85
CA ILE A 160 -31.38 8.90 -19.02
C ILE A 160 -30.48 9.98 -19.62
N ALA A 161 -29.29 9.61 -20.08
CA ALA A 161 -28.37 10.54 -20.71
C ALA A 161 -29.00 11.20 -21.94
N LYS A 162 -29.67 10.41 -22.80
CA LYS A 162 -30.40 10.94 -23.96
C LYS A 162 -31.58 11.82 -23.58
N ALA A 163 -32.32 11.48 -22.53
CA ALA A 163 -33.46 12.27 -22.06
C ALA A 163 -33.01 13.63 -21.52
N ALA A 164 -32.02 13.65 -20.62
CA ALA A 164 -31.46 14.89 -20.07
C ALA A 164 -30.80 15.75 -21.16
N PHE A 165 -30.17 15.10 -22.15
CA PHE A 165 -29.59 15.80 -23.29
C PHE A 165 -30.67 16.42 -24.20
N ALA A 166 -31.75 15.70 -24.50
CA ALA A 166 -32.87 16.23 -25.25
C ALA A 166 -33.55 17.42 -24.54
N GLU A 167 -33.78 17.30 -23.23
CA GLU A 167 -34.29 18.40 -22.40
C GLU A 167 -33.39 19.63 -22.46
N PHE A 168 -32.07 19.45 -22.35
CA PHE A 168 -31.11 20.54 -22.50
C PHE A 168 -31.19 21.23 -23.87
N LEU A 169 -31.27 20.46 -24.97
CA LEU A 169 -31.39 21.00 -26.33
C LEU A 169 -32.69 21.81 -26.51
N ASP A 170 -33.79 21.33 -25.94
CA ASP A 170 -35.11 21.97 -26.01
C ASP A 170 -35.14 23.28 -25.19
N GLU A 171 -34.52 23.30 -24.01
CA GLU A 171 -34.45 24.52 -23.18
C GLU A 171 -33.54 25.61 -23.77
N THR A 172 -32.50 25.24 -24.52
CA THR A 172 -31.52 26.20 -25.05
C THR A 172 -31.83 26.77 -26.43
N ASN A 173 -32.92 26.34 -27.11
CA ASN A 173 -33.31 26.81 -28.45
C ASN A 173 -32.12 26.89 -29.44
N LEU A 174 -31.32 25.83 -29.49
CA LEU A 174 -30.08 25.81 -30.27
C LEU A 174 -30.34 25.78 -31.79
N ASP A 175 -29.51 26.52 -32.55
CA ASP A 175 -29.48 26.50 -34.03
C ASP A 175 -29.04 25.11 -34.51
N SER A 176 -29.57 24.65 -35.65
CA SER A 176 -29.20 23.41 -36.36
C SER A 176 -27.69 23.13 -36.42
N ARG A 177 -26.85 24.16 -36.51
CA ARG A 177 -25.37 24.05 -36.49
C ARG A 177 -24.80 23.66 -35.13
N GLN A 178 -25.43 24.08 -34.04
CA GLN A 178 -25.03 23.73 -32.68
C GLN A 178 -25.49 22.31 -32.33
N ILE A 179 -26.67 21.88 -32.77
CA ILE A 179 -27.16 20.50 -32.59
C ILE A 179 -26.21 19.48 -33.26
N TYR A 180 -25.65 19.80 -34.43
CA TYR A 180 -24.71 18.92 -35.12
C TYR A 180 -23.38 18.75 -34.38
N PHE A 181 -22.96 19.73 -33.58
CA PHE A 181 -21.66 19.70 -32.89
C PHE A 181 -21.68 18.94 -31.56
N VAL A 182 -22.87 18.71 -31.00
CA VAL A 182 -23.05 18.10 -29.68
C VAL A 182 -23.51 16.64 -29.78
N ASN A 183 -23.97 16.20 -30.95
CA ASN A 183 -24.27 14.79 -31.27
C ASN A 183 -23.02 13.99 -31.67
#